data_AF-A0A947JWK2-F1
#
_entry.id   AF-A0A947JWK2-F1
#
_cell.length_a   1.000
_cell.length_b   1.000
_cell.length_c   1.000
_cell.angle_alpha   90.00
_cell.angle_beta   90.00
_cell.angle_gamma   90.00
#
_symmetry.space_group_name_H-M   'P 1'
#
loop_
_entity.id
_entity.type
_entity.pdbx_description
1 polymer ?
#
loop_
_entity_poly.entity_id
_entity_poly.type
_entity_poly.pdbx_seq_one_letter_code
_entity_poly.pdbx_strand_id
1 'polypeptide(L)' 'MTPRQIRGLLVTEGITLVSIAKDLHVSAAAISQAISHKTVSKRIREEIARRLNKKASDLWKKAA' A
#
# COMPACT_ATOMS: atom_id res chain seq x y z
N MET A 1 6.03 8.63 2.90
CA MET A 1 5.14 8.55 4.07
C MET A 1 5.58 7.41 4.96
N THR A 2 5.17 7.40 6.23
CA THR A 2 5.45 6.25 7.11
C THR A 2 4.42 5.13 6.87
N PRO A 3 4.77 3.86 7.16
CA PRO A 3 3.82 2.75 7.07
C PRO A 3 2.52 2.99 7.87
N ARG A 4 2.62 3.68 9.02
CA ARG A 4 1.47 4.04 9.86
C ARG A 4 0.54 5.04 9.16
N GLN A 5 1.09 6.03 8.48
CA GLN A 5 0.29 7.02 7.72
C GLN A 5 -0.45 6.37 6.55
N ILE A 6 0.21 5.45 5.83
CA ILE A 6 -0.43 4.74 4.70
C ILE A 6 -1.59 3.89 5.21
N ARG A 7 -1.42 3.17 6.32
CA ARG A 7 -2.51 2.39 6.95
C ARG A 7 -3.66 3.29 7.41
N GLY A 8 -3.34 4.43 8.02
CA GLY A 8 -4.35 5.40 8.46
C GLY A 8 -5.22 5.88 7.29
N LEU A 9 -4.60 6.27 6.17
CA LEU A 9 -5.32 6.68 4.97
C LEU A 9 -6.22 5.57 4.42
N LEU A 10 -5.71 4.35 4.32
CA LEU A 10 -6.52 3.21 3.86
C LEU A 10 -7.77 3.03 4.72
N VAL A 11 -7.65 3.16 6.04
CA VAL A 11 -8.79 3.06 6.96
C VAL A 11 -9.77 4.22 6.76
N THR A 12 -9.28 5.46 6.63
CA THR A 12 -10.14 6.65 6.40
C THR A 12 -10.95 6.53 5.10
N GLU A 13 -10.37 5.94 4.06
CA GLU A 13 -11.01 5.71 2.76
C GLU A 13 -11.85 4.41 2.72
N GLY A 14 -11.98 3.69 3.84
CA GLY A 14 -12.72 2.42 3.91
C GLY A 14 -12.07 1.26 3.12
N ILE A 15 -10.79 1.40 2.75
CA ILE A 15 -10.05 0.40 2.00
C ILE A 15 -9.36 -0.57 2.97
N THR A 16 -9.71 -1.85 2.86
CA THR A 16 -9.09 -2.89 3.69
C THR A 16 -7.89 -3.52 2.99
N LEU A 17 -6.92 -4.01 3.77
CA LEU A 17 -5.81 -4.78 3.20
C LEU A 17 -6.30 -6.08 2.54
N VAL A 18 -7.40 -6.64 3.04
CA VAL A 18 -8.01 -7.87 2.53
C VAL A 18 -8.59 -7.65 1.14
N SER A 19 -9.26 -6.53 0.88
CA SER A 19 -9.79 -6.25 -0.46
C SER A 19 -8.67 -6.10 -1.48
N ILE A 20 -7.62 -5.33 -1.16
CA ILE A 20 -6.44 -5.19 -2.02
C ILE A 20 -5.78 -6.56 -2.27
N ALA A 21 -5.65 -7.38 -1.23
CA ALA A 21 -5.04 -8.71 -1.32
C ALA A 21 -5.85 -9.64 -2.25
N LYS A 22 -7.18 -9.62 -2.15
CA LYS A 22 -8.09 -10.38 -3.02
C LYS A 22 -7.93 -9.96 -4.48
N ASP A 23 -7.97 -8.66 -4.75
CA ASP A 23 -7.90 -8.13 -6.12
C ASP A 23 -6.54 -8.39 -6.79
N LEU A 24 -5.48 -8.50 -5.99
CA LEU A 24 -4.14 -8.85 -6.47
C LEU A 24 -3.84 -10.36 -6.46
N HIS A 25 -4.72 -11.19 -5.92
CA HIS A 25 -4.48 -12.61 -5.66
C HIS A 25 -3.19 -12.87 -4.85
N VAL A 26 -2.99 -12.09 -3.79
CA VAL A 26 -1.84 -12.22 -2.87
C VAL A 26 -2.30 -12.34 -1.42
N SER A 27 -1.39 -12.65 -0.51
CA SER A 27 -1.70 -12.67 0.93
C SER A 27 -1.78 -11.25 1.49
N ALA A 28 -2.63 -11.05 2.51
CA ALA A 28 -2.66 -9.79 3.26
C ALA A 28 -1.31 -9.47 3.92
N ALA A 29 -0.51 -10.49 4.23
CA ALA A 29 0.86 -10.33 4.70
C ALA A 29 1.74 -9.66 3.63
N ALA A 30 1.65 -10.04 2.36
CA ALA A 30 2.40 -9.41 1.27
C ALA A 30 2.07 -7.91 1.14
N ILE A 31 0.80 -7.54 1.29
CA ILE A 31 0.37 -6.13 1.33
C ILE A 31 1.00 -5.40 2.51
N SER A 32 0.94 -6.01 3.71
CA SER A 32 1.54 -5.48 4.93
C SER A 32 3.05 -5.24 4.78
N GLN A 33 3.78 -6.18 4.15
CA GLN A 33 5.22 -6.06 3.87
C GLN A 33 5.53 -4.95 2.87
N ALA A 34 4.69 -4.78 1.84
CA ALA A 34 4.83 -3.71 0.86
C ALA A 34 4.63 -2.32 1.48
N ILE A 35 3.67 -2.18 2.40
CA ILE A 35 3.44 -0.96 3.18
C ILE A 35 4.62 -0.69 4.11
N SER A 36 5.17 -1.71 4.77
CA SER A 36 6.26 -1.59 5.75
C SER A 36 7.67 -1.48 5.15
N HIS A 37 7.80 -1.21 3.84
CA HIS A 37 9.07 -1.10 3.12
C HIS A 37 9.93 -2.39 3.06
N LYS A 38 9.51 -3.48 3.70
CA LYS A 38 10.22 -4.76 3.73
C LYS A 38 10.20 -5.49 2.38
N THR A 39 9.22 -5.20 1.53
CA THR A 39 9.16 -5.69 0.15
C THR A 39 8.85 -4.54 -0.81
N VAL A 40 9.47 -4.57 -1.98
CA VAL A 40 9.36 -3.51 -3.02
C VAL A 40 8.58 -4.02 -4.22
N SER A 41 7.47 -4.72 -3.98
CA SER A 41 6.59 -5.11 -5.08
C SER A 41 5.95 -3.85 -5.67
N LYS A 42 6.42 -3.46 -6.86
CA LYS A 42 5.92 -2.31 -7.61
C LYS A 42 4.40 -2.42 -7.84
N ARG A 43 3.94 -3.60 -8.26
CA ARG A 43 2.52 -3.92 -8.49
C ARG A 43 1.65 -3.65 -7.27
N ILE A 44 2.06 -4.08 -6.07
CA ILE A 44 1.28 -3.85 -4.83
C ILE A 44 1.25 -2.36 -4.48
N ARG A 45 2.38 -1.66 -4.57
CA ARG A 45 2.46 -0.23 -4.23
C ARG A 45 1.65 0.62 -5.20
N GLU A 46 1.67 0.29 -6.48
CA GLU A 46 0.87 0.98 -7.50
C GLU A 46 -0.63 0.78 -7.28
N GLU A 47 -1.07 -0.43 -6.94
CA GLU A 47 -2.48 -0.69 -6.64
C GLU A 47 -2.95 0.06 -5.39
N ILE A 48 -2.15 0.06 -4.31
CA ILE A 48 -2.45 0.85 -3.10
C ILE A 48 -2.51 2.35 -3.45
N ALA A 49 -1.58 2.84 -4.27
CA ALA A 49 -1.55 4.24 -4.68
C ALA A 49 -2.77 4.62 -5.52
N ARG A 50 -3.16 3.75 -6.47
CA ARG A 50 -4.37 3.89 -7.28
C ARG A 50 -5.63 3.99 -6.41
N ARG A 51 -5.77 3.12 -5.40
CA ARG A 51 -6.91 3.13 -4.46
C ARG A 51 -6.99 4.42 -3.66
N LEU A 52 -5.83 4.98 -3.30
CA LEU A 52 -5.72 6.23 -2.55
C LEU A 52 -5.70 7.47 -3.45
N ASN A 53 -5.92 7.32 -4.76
CA ASN A 53 -5.83 8.36 -5.78
C ASN A 53 -4.54 9.21 -5.68
N LYS A 54 -3.40 8.54 -5.45
CA LYS A 54 -2.07 9.14 -5.26
C LYS A 54 -1.05 8.43 -6.15
N LYS A 55 0.14 9.01 -6.34
CA LYS A 55 1.25 8.30 -6.98
C LYS A 55 2.01 7.47 -5.95
N ALA A 56 2.51 6.31 -6.38
CA ALA A 56 3.32 5.45 -5.51
C ALA A 56 4.60 6.16 -5.03
N SER A 57 5.16 7.08 -5.82
CA SER A 57 6.29 7.94 -5.44
C SER A 57 5.97 8.88 -4.28
N ASP A 58 4.73 9.33 -4.16
CA ASP A 58 4.31 10.27 -3.12
C ASP A 58 4.12 9.56 -1.79
N LEU A 59 3.58 8.34 -1.87
CA LEU A 59 3.38 7.45 -0.73
C LEU A 59 4.71 6.87 -0.21
N TRP A 60 5.54 6.35 -1.11
CA TRP A 60 6.86 5.79 -0.82
C TRP A 60 7.94 6.71 -1.41
N LYS A 61 8.14 7.88 -0.79
CA LYS A 61 9.31 8.72 -1.06
C LYS A 61 10.55 7.84 -0.92
N LYS A 62 11.37 7.74 -1.97
CA LYS A 62 12.73 7.20 -1.84
C LYS A 62 13.37 8.00 -0.70
N ALA A 63 13.81 7.32 0.36
CA ALA A 63 14.80 7.93 1.23
C ALA A 63 15.96 8.27 0.29
N ALA A 64 16.23 9.56 0.15
CA ALA A 64 17.43 10.04 -0.51
C ALA A 64 18.64 9.59 0.30
#